data_AF-A0A926EIP0-F1
#
_entry.id   AF-A0A926EIP0-F1
#
_cell.length_a   1.000
_cell.length_b   1.000
_cell.length_c   1.000
_cell.angle_alpha   90.00
_cell.angle_beta   90.00
_cell.angle_gamma   90.00
#
_symmetry.space_group_name_H-M   'P 1'
#
loop_
_entity.id
_entity.type
_entity.pdbx_description
1 polymer ?
#
loop_
_entity_poly.entity_id
_entity_poly.type
_entity_poly.pdbx_seq_one_letter_code
_entity_poly.pdbx_strand_id
1 'polypeptide(L)'
;MKTSKYLKIDQNLHHSKWHYVRIRKNRGPKDLYVLCTCPHSQNLFEIITCDQLTCKHEESYALGLSKDKTWLIDYVVELIDGIYNTKTLTYEMLEAK
;
A
#
# COMPACT_ATOMS: atom_id res chain seq x y z
N MET A 1 -8.86 -0.91 -5.98
CA MET A 1 -7.38 -0.87 -5.92
C MET A 1 -6.79 -2.20 -6.37
N LYS A 2 -5.67 -2.18 -7.09
CA LYS A 2 -4.86 -3.34 -7.48
C LYS A 2 -3.93 -3.78 -6.36
N THR A 3 -3.29 -4.94 -6.49
CA THR A 3 -2.33 -5.43 -5.51
C THR A 3 -0.97 -5.58 -6.16
N SER A 4 0.06 -5.01 -5.53
CA SER A 4 1.45 -5.22 -5.93
C SER A 4 1.96 -6.58 -5.49
N LYS A 5 2.87 -7.18 -6.26
CA LYS A 5 3.66 -8.32 -5.80
C LYS A 5 4.55 -8.01 -4.58
N TYR A 6 4.80 -6.74 -4.31
CA TYR A 6 5.54 -6.25 -3.13
C TYR A 6 4.63 -5.87 -1.96
N LEU A 7 3.39 -6.38 -1.93
CA LEU A 7 2.52 -6.15 -0.78
C LEU A 7 3.15 -6.74 0.49
N LYS A 8 3.41 -5.90 1.49
CA LYS A 8 3.66 -6.33 2.86
C LYS A 8 2.44 -6.10 3.74
N ILE A 9 2.21 -7.03 4.65
CA ILE A 9 1.15 -6.92 5.65
C ILE A 9 1.83 -7.01 7.01
N ASP A 10 1.53 -6.06 7.89
CA ASP A 10 1.98 -6.09 9.27
C ASP A 10 1.58 -7.43 9.92
N GLN A 11 2.56 -8.09 10.53
CA GLN A 11 2.38 -9.39 11.16
C GLN A 11 1.43 -9.33 12.36
N ASN A 12 1.32 -8.16 12.99
CA ASN A 12 0.39 -7.92 14.09
C ASN A 12 -1.06 -7.75 13.62
N LEU A 13 -1.30 -7.75 12.30
CA LEU A 13 -2.63 -7.65 11.73
C LEU A 13 -3.37 -9.00 11.79
N HIS A 14 -4.07 -9.24 12.89
CA HIS A 14 -4.98 -10.39 13.00
C HIS A 14 -6.01 -10.38 11.85
N HIS A 15 -6.26 -11.54 11.24
CA HIS A 15 -7.17 -11.72 10.10
C HIS A 15 -6.80 -10.96 8.81
N SER A 16 -5.50 -10.82 8.51
CA SER A 16 -4.97 -10.20 7.28
C SER A 16 -5.69 -10.58 5.97
N LYS A 17 -6.05 -11.86 5.80
CA LYS A 17 -6.77 -12.35 4.59
C LYS A 17 -8.14 -11.68 4.38
N TRP A 18 -8.88 -11.37 5.45
CA TRP A 18 -10.20 -10.73 5.36
C TRP A 18 -10.10 -9.25 5.03
N HIS A 19 -9.15 -8.57 5.67
CA HIS A 19 -8.83 -7.16 5.39
C HIS A 19 -8.46 -6.99 3.91
N TYR A 20 -7.64 -7.89 3.39
CA TYR A 20 -7.21 -7.90 2.00
C TYR A 20 -8.36 -7.98 0.98
N VAL A 21 -9.34 -8.88 1.20
CA VAL A 21 -10.52 -9.01 0.31
C VAL A 21 -11.39 -7.75 0.35
N ARG A 22 -11.51 -7.10 1.51
CA ARG A 22 -12.29 -5.88 1.65
C ARG A 22 -11.62 -4.70 0.94
N ILE A 23 -10.30 -4.54 1.08
CA ILE A 23 -9.55 -3.45 0.43
C ILE A 23 -9.66 -3.50 -1.08
N ARG A 24 -9.66 -4.70 -1.68
CA ARG A 24 -9.93 -4.87 -3.13
C ARG A 24 -11.27 -4.31 -3.57
N LYS A 25 -12.26 -4.25 -2.67
CA LYS A 25 -13.58 -3.65 -2.89
C LYS A 25 -13.64 -2.18 -2.47
N ASN A 26 -12.50 -1.53 -2.22
CA ASN A 26 -12.39 -0.19 -1.64
C ASN A 26 -13.22 -0.05 -0.34
N ARG A 27 -13.24 -1.11 0.48
CA ARG A 27 -13.94 -1.15 1.77
C ARG A 27 -12.97 -1.67 2.82
N GLY A 28 -13.13 -1.28 4.07
CA GLY A 28 -12.28 -1.81 5.13
C GLY A 28 -12.62 -1.24 6.49
N PRO A 29 -11.98 -1.74 7.56
CA PRO A 29 -12.04 -1.13 8.88
C PRO A 29 -11.45 0.28 8.83
N LYS A 30 -12.03 1.22 9.59
CA LYS A 30 -11.58 2.61 9.64
C LYS A 30 -10.20 2.78 10.29
N ASP A 31 -9.81 1.84 11.14
CA ASP A 31 -8.54 1.81 11.86
C ASP A 31 -7.41 1.13 11.09
N LEU A 32 -7.65 0.76 9.82
CA LEU A 32 -6.65 0.13 8.97
C LEU A 32 -6.09 1.14 7.97
N TYR A 33 -4.77 1.28 7.98
CA TYR A 33 -4.04 2.06 7.00
C TYR A 33 -3.58 1.19 5.83
N VAL A 34 -3.58 1.82 4.66
CA VAL A 34 -3.12 1.28 3.40
C VAL A 34 -2.03 2.20 2.86
N LEU A 35 -0.85 1.63 2.64
CA LEU A 35 0.17 2.23 1.81
C LEU A 35 -0.09 1.85 0.35
N CYS A 36 -0.20 2.82 -0.53
CA CYS A 36 -0.43 2.61 -1.95
C CYS A 36 0.30 3.62 -2.84
N THR A 37 0.34 3.34 -4.14
CA THR A 37 0.74 4.33 -5.15
C THR A 37 -0.33 5.41 -5.30
N CYS A 38 0.12 6.67 -5.43
CA CYS A 38 -0.76 7.83 -5.57
C CYS A 38 -1.56 7.75 -6.89
N PRO A 39 -2.88 7.97 -6.87
CA PRO A 39 -3.70 7.97 -8.08
C PRO A 39 -3.53 9.24 -8.93
N HIS A 40 -2.93 10.30 -8.37
CA HIS A 40 -2.88 11.63 -9.00
C HIS A 40 -1.49 12.07 -9.43
N SER A 41 -0.45 11.42 -8.94
CA SER A 41 0.93 11.75 -9.27
C SER A 41 1.74 10.48 -9.45
N GLN A 42 2.49 10.44 -10.54
CA GLN A 42 3.47 9.39 -10.77
C GLN A 42 4.55 9.47 -9.67
N ASN A 43 5.08 8.32 -9.26
CA ASN A 43 6.18 8.18 -8.31
C ASN A 43 5.93 8.68 -6.87
N LEU A 44 4.67 8.85 -6.45
CA LEU A 44 4.32 9.19 -5.07
C LEU A 44 3.67 8.02 -4.35
N PHE A 45 4.00 7.89 -3.07
CA PHE A 45 3.35 6.97 -2.15
C PHE A 45 2.36 7.72 -1.26
N GLU A 46 1.27 7.06 -0.93
CA GLU A 46 0.24 7.58 -0.03
C GLU A 46 -0.06 6.56 1.07
N ILE A 47 -0.18 7.05 2.30
CA ILE A 47 -0.71 6.27 3.43
C ILE A 47 -2.06 6.84 3.80
N ILE A 48 -3.11 6.08 3.55
CA ILE A 48 -4.52 6.48 3.77
C ILE A 48 -5.24 5.44 4.60
N THR A 49 -6.32 5.82 5.27
CA THR A 49 -7.20 4.86 5.94
C THR A 49 -8.13 4.19 4.92
N CYS A 50 -8.63 2.99 5.21
CA CYS A 50 -9.52 2.29 4.27
C CYS A 50 -10.82 3.03 3.95
N ASP A 51 -11.30 3.93 4.82
CA ASP A 51 -12.49 4.76 4.57
C ASP A 51 -12.21 5.97 3.68
N GLN A 52 -10.95 6.32 3.46
CA GLN A 52 -10.51 7.33 2.48
C GLN A 52 -10.32 6.74 1.09
N LEU A 53 -10.43 5.42 0.92
CA LEU A 53 -10.39 4.77 -0.38
C LEU A 53 -11.60 5.18 -1.22
N THR A 54 -11.32 5.80 -2.35
CA THR A 54 -12.33 6.24 -3.33
C THR A 54 -12.14 5.54 -4.68
N CYS A 55 -13.08 5.72 -5.62
CA CYS A 55 -12.95 5.22 -6.99
C CYS A 55 -11.65 5.68 -7.69
N LYS A 56 -11.08 6.82 -7.28
CA LYS A 56 -9.80 7.32 -7.78
C LYS A 56 -8.64 6.34 -7.54
N HIS A 57 -8.74 5.51 -6.49
CA HIS A 57 -7.71 4.55 -6.11
C HIS A 57 -7.94 3.16 -6.76
N GLU A 58 -8.83 3.05 -7.73
CA GLU A 58 -9.06 1.78 -8.44
C GLU A 58 -7.80 1.30 -9.16
N GLU A 59 -7.10 2.23 -9.81
CA GLU A 59 -5.86 1.98 -10.55
C GLU A 59 -4.59 2.01 -9.67
N SER A 60 -4.67 2.52 -8.44
CA SER A 60 -3.58 2.46 -7.47
C SER A 60 -3.22 1.03 -7.10
N TYR A 61 -1.97 0.83 -6.65
CA TYR A 61 -1.46 -0.46 -6.18
C TYR A 61 -1.25 -0.42 -4.68
N ALA A 62 -1.88 -1.37 -3.98
CA ALA A 62 -1.59 -1.59 -2.56
C ALA A 62 -0.20 -2.18 -2.38
N LEU A 63 0.58 -1.56 -1.49
CA LEU A 63 1.96 -1.94 -1.15
C LEU A 63 2.06 -2.35 0.32
N GLY A 64 1.30 -1.74 1.23
CA GLY A 64 1.40 -2.04 2.66
C GLY A 64 0.06 -1.99 3.37
N LEU A 65 -0.14 -2.85 4.38
CA LEU A 65 -1.31 -2.84 5.25
C LEU A 65 -0.91 -2.95 6.72
N SER A 66 -1.35 -2.01 7.56
CA SER A 66 -1.13 -2.03 9.01
C SER A 66 -2.16 -1.19 9.76
N LYS A 67 -2.33 -1.45 11.06
CA LYS A 67 -2.98 -0.50 11.98
C LYS A 67 -2.00 0.55 12.53
N ASP A 68 -0.71 0.25 12.47
CA ASP A 68 0.36 1.16 12.85
C ASP A 68 0.86 1.93 11.63
N LYS A 69 0.63 3.24 11.63
CA LYS A 69 1.10 4.13 10.57
C LYS A 69 2.63 4.19 10.51
N THR A 70 3.32 4.06 11.64
CA THR A 70 4.79 4.11 11.73
C THR A 70 5.40 2.96 10.96
N TRP A 71 4.85 1.75 11.12
CA TRP A 71 5.27 0.57 10.37
C TRP A 71 5.18 0.78 8.84
N LEU A 72 4.15 1.46 8.35
CA LEU A 72 4.02 1.79 6.93
C LEU A 72 5.00 2.87 6.48
N ILE A 73 5.33 3.84 7.35
CA ILE A 73 6.35 4.85 7.06
C ILE A 73 7.72 4.19 6.93
N ASP A 74 8.08 3.29 7.84
CA ASP A 74 9.32 2.52 7.76
C ASP A 74 9.38 1.73 6.45
N TYR A 75 8.26 1.12 6.05
CA TYR A 75 8.21 0.43 4.77
C TYR A 75 8.33 1.37 3.56
N VAL A 76 7.82 2.60 3.62
CA VAL A 76 8.07 3.62 2.58
C VAL A 76 9.56 3.93 2.47
N VAL A 77 10.26 4.06 3.60
CA VAL A 77 11.71 4.31 3.61
C VAL A 77 12.45 3.17 2.91
N GLU A 78 12.09 1.91 3.19
CA GLU A 78 12.66 0.74 2.50
C GLU A 78 12.41 0.78 0.99
N LEU A 79 11.20 1.17 0.55
CA LEU A 79 10.88 1.28 -0.87
C LEU A 79 11.68 2.38 -1.56
N ILE A 80 11.80 3.56 -0.93
CA ILE A 80 12.58 4.68 -1.45
C ILE A 80 14.05 4.30 -1.56
N ASP A 81 14.61 3.65 -0.54
CA ASP A 81 15.99 3.17 -0.56
C ASP A 81 16.21 2.12 -1.67
N GLY A 82 15.26 1.19 -1.81
CA GLY A 82 15.21 0.20 -2.88
C GLY A 82 15.22 0.80 -4.29
N ILE A 83 14.47 1.90 -4.48
CA ILE A 83 14.31 2.56 -5.79
C ILE A 83 15.49 3.49 -6.10
N TYR A 84 15.86 4.37 -5.18
CA TYR A 84 16.75 5.49 -5.49
C TYR A 84 18.21 5.24 -5.11
N ASN A 85 18.44 4.59 -3.97
CA ASN A 85 19.80 4.42 -3.42
C ASN A 85 20.42 3.12 -3.92
N THR A 86 19.76 1.99 -3.65
CA THR A 86 20.27 0.66 -4.04
C THR A 86 19.89 0.27 -5.46
N LYS A 87 18.85 0.90 -6.02
CA LYS A 87 18.34 0.66 -7.39
C LYS A 87 18.04 -0.82 -7.67
N THR A 88 17.61 -1.53 -6.64
CA THR A 88 17.19 -2.94 -6.72
C THR A 88 15.72 -3.08 -7.12
N LEU A 89 14.96 -1.99 -7.03
CA LEU A 89 13.57 -1.86 -7.44
C LEU A 89 13.40 -0.70 -8.41
N THR A 90 12.38 -0.78 -9.26
CA THR A 90 11.85 0.38 -9.98
C THR A 90 10.41 0.62 -9.55
N TYR A 91 9.89 1.82 -9.80
CA TYR A 91 8.51 2.14 -9.46
C TYR A 91 7.52 1.27 -10.25
N GLU A 92 7.82 1.00 -11.53
CA GLU A 92 7.00 0.13 -12.40
C GLU A 92 6.94 -1.31 -11.88
N MET A 93 8.00 -1.79 -11.21
CA MET A 93 7.99 -3.10 -10.57
C MET A 93 6.94 -3.19 -9.45
N LEU A 94 6.63 -2.06 -8.79
CA LEU A 94 5.59 -1.98 -7.76
C LEU A 94 4.18 -2.04 -8.37
N GLU A 95 4.02 -1.64 -9.63
CA GLU A 95 2.77 -1.71 -10.39
C GLU A 95 2.57 -3.05 -11.12
N ALA A 96 3.57 -3.94 -11.07
CA ALA A 96 3.49 -5.26 -11.67
C ALA A 96 2.80 -6.26 -10.72
N LYS A 97 1.94 -7.10 -11.32
CA LYS A 97 1.18 -8.16 -10.63
C LYS A 97 1.93 -9.49 -10.62
#